data_AF-A0A2G6DPP3-F1
#
_entry.id   AF-A0A2G6DPP3-F1
#
_cell.length_a   1.000
_cell.length_b   1.000
_cell.length_c   1.000
_cell.angle_alpha   90.00
_cell.angle_beta   90.00
_cell.angle_gamma   90.00
#
_symmetry.space_group_name_H-M   'P 1'
#
loop_
_entity.id
_entity.type
_entity.pdbx_description
1 polymer ?
#
loop_
_entity_poly.entity_id
_entity_poly.type
_entity_poly.pdbx_seq_one_letter_code
_entity_poly.pdbx_strand_id
1 'polypeptide(L)'
;MKVHIIYDRKRIAKELLFIQKHVNHFTQNDMFFYFPFDAHSALRSDDVQHQIRLDEEKYQIKNAQKTITTAWRKKEHDVFCALQQYNARHKTLTLHNRYDCFLTFYGCYGYYNAPHELFINIDAPIEDMLMTIAHELLHLCIYAKTAQMSYQETEQAVDDLFFKANLHKIFPHYTAQKIKS
;
A
#
# COMPACT_ATOMS: atom_id res chain seq x y z
N MET A 1 13.02 12.40 4.14
CA MET A 1 11.76 11.64 3.96
C MET A 1 11.97 10.26 4.55
N LYS A 2 10.91 9.65 5.09
CA LYS A 2 11.00 8.35 5.75
C LYS A 2 9.65 7.65 5.71
N VAL A 3 9.63 6.34 5.53
CA VAL A 3 8.46 5.49 5.73
C VAL A 3 8.60 4.78 7.08
N HIS A 4 7.62 4.95 7.95
CA HIS A 4 7.56 4.24 9.22
C HIS A 4 6.64 3.03 9.07
N ILE A 5 7.21 1.82 9.18
CA ILE A 5 6.45 0.57 9.11
C ILE A 5 5.80 0.29 10.48
N ILE A 6 4.48 0.31 10.53
CA ILE A 6 3.68 0.26 11.76
C ILE A 6 2.72 -0.92 11.70
N TYR A 7 2.61 -1.65 12.81
CA TYR A 7 1.47 -2.50 13.07
C TYR A 7 0.67 -1.89 14.22
N ASP A 8 -0.62 -1.61 13.98
CA ASP A 8 -1.55 -1.13 15.00
C ASP A 8 -2.90 -1.83 14.84
N ARG A 9 -3.21 -2.71 15.78
CA ARG A 9 -4.46 -3.49 15.82
C ARG A 9 -5.70 -2.59 15.75
N LYS A 10 -5.71 -1.45 16.46
CA LYS A 10 -6.86 -0.53 16.47
C LYS A 10 -7.02 0.15 15.12
N ARG A 11 -5.91 0.49 14.45
CA ARG A 11 -5.95 1.08 13.11
C ARG A 11 -6.53 0.09 12.10
N ILE A 12 -6.03 -1.14 12.09
CA ILE A 12 -6.50 -2.19 11.17
C ILE A 12 -7.98 -2.52 11.40
N ALA A 13 -8.42 -2.59 12.65
CA ALA A 13 -9.83 -2.81 12.98
C ALA A 13 -10.74 -1.71 12.40
N LYS A 14 -10.28 -0.45 12.32
CA LYS A 14 -11.03 0.64 11.69
C LYS A 14 -11.07 0.50 10.17
N GLU A 15 -10.01 0.03 9.54
CA GLU A 15 -9.94 -0.15 8.09
C GLU A 15 -10.85 -1.26 7.57
N LEU A 16 -11.26 -2.22 8.41
CA LEU A 16 -12.17 -3.29 7.99
C LEU A 16 -13.49 -2.77 7.42
N LEU A 17 -14.00 -1.64 7.91
CA LEU A 17 -15.21 -1.00 7.33
C LEU A 17 -14.95 -0.42 5.94
N PHE A 18 -13.75 0.12 5.71
CA PHE A 18 -13.34 0.56 4.38
C PHE A 18 -13.26 -0.65 3.44
N ILE A 19 -12.57 -1.72 3.86
CA ILE A 19 -12.39 -2.93 3.06
C ILE A 19 -13.74 -3.58 2.74
N GLN A 20 -14.63 -3.69 3.73
CA GLN A 20 -15.99 -4.22 3.55
C GLN A 20 -16.75 -3.51 2.43
N LYS A 21 -16.69 -2.17 2.39
CA LYS A 21 -17.35 -1.35 1.36
C LYS A 21 -16.78 -1.59 -0.05
N HIS A 22 -15.55 -2.07 -0.15
CA HIS A 22 -14.84 -2.26 -1.41
C HIS A 22 -14.73 -3.73 -1.86
N VAL A 23 -15.27 -4.70 -1.08
CA VAL A 23 -15.25 -6.14 -1.44
C VAL A 23 -15.82 -6.39 -2.84
N ASN A 24 -16.96 -5.76 -3.18
CA ASN A 24 -17.56 -5.91 -4.51
C ASN A 24 -16.64 -5.38 -5.62
N HIS A 25 -15.96 -4.25 -5.38
CA HIS A 25 -15.01 -3.69 -6.33
C HIS A 25 -13.83 -4.65 -6.54
N PHE A 26 -13.25 -5.19 -5.45
CA PHE A 26 -12.15 -6.15 -5.55
C PHE A 26 -12.56 -7.41 -6.31
N THR A 27 -13.78 -7.92 -6.06
CA THR A 27 -14.32 -9.10 -6.73
C THR A 27 -14.58 -8.85 -8.22
N GLN A 28 -15.17 -7.70 -8.58
CA GLN A 28 -15.48 -7.35 -9.97
C GLN A 28 -14.23 -7.15 -10.84
N ASN A 29 -13.11 -6.76 -10.22
CA ASN A 29 -11.85 -6.50 -10.91
C ASN A 29 -10.87 -7.69 -10.81
N ASP A 30 -11.33 -8.88 -10.41
CA ASP A 30 -10.49 -10.07 -10.20
C ASP A 30 -9.23 -9.81 -9.34
N MET A 31 -9.35 -8.90 -8.37
CA MET A 31 -8.24 -8.55 -7.49
C MET A 31 -8.10 -9.60 -6.40
N PHE A 32 -6.87 -9.96 -6.05
CA PHE A 32 -6.62 -10.65 -4.80
C PHE A 32 -7.05 -9.75 -3.63
N PHE A 33 -7.78 -10.30 -2.68
CA PHE A 33 -8.02 -9.67 -1.39
C PHE A 33 -8.29 -10.73 -0.31
N TYR A 34 -7.99 -10.38 0.94
CA TYR A 34 -8.40 -11.16 2.10
C TYR A 34 -9.42 -10.38 2.93
N PHE A 35 -10.60 -10.99 3.15
CA PHE A 35 -11.63 -10.45 4.03
C PHE A 35 -12.42 -11.60 4.66
N PRO A 36 -12.12 -11.99 5.92
CA PRO A 36 -12.67 -13.20 6.54
C PRO A 36 -14.06 -13.00 7.17
N PHE A 37 -14.81 -12.02 6.70
CA PHE A 37 -16.16 -11.73 7.20
C PHE A 37 -17.17 -11.77 6.07
N ASP A 38 -18.43 -11.99 6.41
CA ASP A 38 -19.52 -11.77 5.45
C ASP A 38 -19.63 -10.27 5.13
N ALA A 39 -19.42 -9.92 3.86
CA ALA A 39 -19.45 -8.55 3.37
C ALA A 39 -20.82 -7.87 3.55
N HIS A 40 -21.91 -8.63 3.67
CA HIS A 40 -23.27 -8.11 3.82
C HIS A 40 -23.72 -7.98 5.28
N SER A 41 -22.94 -8.51 6.22
CA SER A 41 -23.26 -8.51 7.66
C SER A 41 -22.56 -7.39 8.41
N ALA A 42 -23.16 -6.91 9.50
CA ALA A 42 -22.52 -5.93 10.36
C ALA A 42 -21.30 -6.53 11.08
N LEU A 43 -20.16 -5.83 11.05
CA LEU A 43 -18.96 -6.25 11.77
C LEU A 43 -19.14 -6.04 13.27
N ARG A 44 -19.23 -7.14 14.03
CA ARG A 44 -19.26 -7.11 15.49
C ARG A 44 -17.85 -6.95 16.05
N SER A 45 -17.68 -6.05 17.01
CA SER A 45 -16.38 -5.75 17.61
C SER A 45 -15.67 -6.99 18.15
N ASP A 46 -16.38 -7.88 18.85
CA ASP A 46 -15.78 -9.07 19.44
C ASP A 46 -15.26 -10.06 18.39
N ASP A 47 -16.04 -10.27 17.33
CA ASP A 47 -15.69 -11.14 16.20
C ASP A 47 -14.47 -10.58 15.46
N VAL A 48 -14.45 -9.27 15.22
CA VAL A 48 -13.30 -8.56 14.63
C VAL A 48 -12.05 -8.73 15.48
N GLN A 49 -12.12 -8.46 16.78
CA GLN A 49 -10.95 -8.58 17.67
C GLN A 49 -10.47 -10.04 17.80
N HIS A 50 -11.39 -11.01 17.76
CA HIS A 50 -11.03 -12.42 17.74
C HIS A 50 -10.30 -12.79 16.46
N GLN A 51 -10.85 -12.44 15.29
CA GLN A 51 -10.24 -12.73 14.00
C GLN A 51 -8.86 -12.08 13.85
N ILE A 52 -8.69 -10.82 14.27
CA ILE A 52 -7.38 -10.16 14.22
C ILE A 52 -6.33 -10.93 15.05
N ARG A 53 -6.69 -11.47 16.22
CA ARG A 53 -5.74 -12.28 17.01
C ARG A 53 -5.33 -13.57 16.29
N LEU A 54 -6.26 -14.22 15.60
CA LEU A 54 -5.96 -15.41 14.80
C LEU A 54 -5.01 -15.07 13.64
N ASP A 55 -5.26 -13.95 12.95
CA ASP A 55 -4.44 -13.52 11.83
C ASP A 55 -3.05 -13.02 12.27
N GLU A 56 -2.95 -12.35 13.43
CA GLU A 56 -1.66 -11.98 14.03
C GLU A 56 -0.74 -13.18 14.24
N GLU A 57 -1.32 -14.30 14.70
CA GLU A 57 -0.61 -15.56 14.92
C GLU A 57 -0.26 -16.24 13.59
N LYS A 58 -1.27 -16.43 12.71
CA LYS A 58 -1.13 -17.06 11.40
C LYS A 58 -0.02 -16.41 10.57
N TYR A 59 -0.03 -15.08 10.49
CA TYR A 59 0.90 -14.31 9.67
C TYR A 59 2.14 -13.84 10.43
N GLN A 60 2.29 -14.21 11.70
CA GLN A 60 3.43 -13.84 12.56
C GLN A 60 3.78 -12.35 12.47
N ILE A 61 2.79 -11.48 12.66
CA ILE A 61 2.87 -10.04 12.32
C ILE A 61 4.10 -9.32 12.88
N LYS A 62 4.55 -9.69 14.08
CA LYS A 62 5.74 -9.09 14.71
C LYS A 62 7.02 -9.40 13.92
N ASN A 63 7.14 -10.64 13.44
CA ASN A 63 8.25 -11.07 12.59
C ASN A 63 8.16 -10.40 11.22
N ALA A 64 6.96 -10.38 10.62
CA ALA A 64 6.71 -9.70 9.35
C ALA A 64 7.10 -8.22 9.43
N GLN A 65 6.65 -7.50 10.47
CA GLN A 65 6.99 -6.09 10.67
C GLN A 65 8.49 -5.86 10.77
N LYS A 66 9.22 -6.67 11.54
CA LYS A 66 10.68 -6.57 11.66
C LYS A 66 11.37 -6.81 10.32
N THR A 67 10.95 -7.83 9.59
CA THR A 67 11.50 -8.20 8.28
C THR A 67 11.28 -7.09 7.26
N ILE A 68 10.04 -6.61 7.11
CA ILE A 68 9.68 -5.51 6.19
C ILE A 68 10.44 -4.24 6.56
N THR A 69 10.49 -3.88 7.85
CA THR A 69 11.26 -2.71 8.32
C THR A 69 12.73 -2.80 7.93
N THR A 70 13.33 -3.97 8.10
CA THR A 70 14.76 -4.18 7.81
C THR A 70 15.02 -4.13 6.31
N ALA A 71 14.15 -4.76 5.52
CA ALA A 71 14.30 -4.82 4.08
C ALA A 71 14.02 -3.45 3.42
N TRP A 72 12.99 -2.74 3.86
CA TRP A 72 12.68 -1.39 3.39
C TRP A 72 13.83 -0.41 3.64
N ARG A 73 14.44 -0.42 4.83
CA ARG A 73 15.59 0.46 5.15
C ARG A 73 16.75 0.34 4.16
N LYS A 74 16.92 -0.82 3.50
CA LYS A 74 17.98 -1.02 2.50
C LYS A 74 17.70 -0.29 1.18
N LYS A 75 16.41 -0.11 0.83
CA LYS A 75 15.98 0.53 -0.43
C LYS A 75 15.51 1.96 -0.23
N GLU A 76 15.15 2.34 1.00
CA GLU A 76 14.51 3.61 1.35
C GLU A 76 15.29 4.83 0.83
N HIS A 77 16.61 4.84 1.03
CA HIS A 77 17.45 5.93 0.56
C HIS A 77 17.39 6.09 -0.96
N ASP A 78 17.56 4.99 -1.70
CA ASP A 78 17.60 5.02 -3.17
C ASP A 78 16.24 5.44 -3.74
N VAL A 79 15.14 4.96 -3.15
CA VAL A 79 13.78 5.35 -3.55
C VAL A 79 13.58 6.84 -3.38
N PHE A 80 13.92 7.39 -2.21
CA PHE A 80 13.73 8.81 -1.95
C PHE A 80 14.69 9.69 -2.75
N CYS A 81 15.92 9.26 -3.00
CA CYS A 81 16.85 9.95 -3.89
C CYS A 81 16.30 10.02 -5.32
N ALA A 82 15.75 8.92 -5.84
CA ALA A 82 15.12 8.86 -7.16
C ALA A 82 13.94 9.85 -7.27
N LEU A 83 13.05 9.87 -6.27
CA LEU A 83 11.92 10.81 -6.22
C LEU A 83 12.37 12.27 -6.10
N GLN A 84 13.39 12.56 -5.29
CA GLN A 84 13.93 13.91 -5.15
C GLN A 84 14.57 14.40 -6.44
N GLN A 85 15.33 13.55 -7.13
CA GLN A 85 15.96 13.90 -8.41
C GLN A 85 14.90 14.19 -9.48
N TYR A 86 13.84 13.38 -9.55
CA TYR A 86 12.71 13.65 -10.43
C TYR A 86 12.02 14.97 -10.06
N ASN A 87 11.68 15.17 -8.78
CA ASN A 87 10.98 16.37 -8.33
C ASN A 87 11.83 17.64 -8.48
N ALA A 88 13.15 17.56 -8.39
CA ALA A 88 14.05 18.69 -8.61
C ALA A 88 13.91 19.25 -10.03
N ARG A 89 13.63 18.39 -11.02
CA ARG A 89 13.47 18.77 -12.44
C ARG A 89 12.04 19.19 -12.78
N HIS A 90 11.04 18.52 -12.21
CA HIS A 90 9.64 18.68 -12.64
C HIS A 90 8.77 19.51 -11.68
N LYS A 91 9.11 19.55 -10.37
CA LYS A 91 8.34 20.27 -9.33
C LYS A 91 6.86 19.85 -9.26
N THR A 92 6.58 18.58 -9.55
CA THR A 92 5.21 18.03 -9.64
C THR A 92 4.84 17.11 -8.48
N LEU A 93 5.78 16.71 -7.63
CA LEU A 93 5.53 15.77 -6.54
C LEU A 93 5.27 16.49 -5.21
N THR A 94 4.27 16.01 -4.48
CA THR A 94 4.02 16.38 -3.08
C THR A 94 4.79 15.44 -2.17
N LEU A 95 5.94 15.91 -1.66
CA LEU A 95 6.85 15.11 -0.85
C LEU A 95 6.70 15.47 0.63
N HIS A 96 6.40 14.47 1.47
CA HIS A 96 6.29 14.61 2.91
C HIS A 96 7.55 14.13 3.63
N ASN A 97 7.88 14.75 4.75
CA ASN A 97 9.03 14.35 5.57
C ASN A 97 8.87 12.94 6.15
N ARG A 98 7.63 12.49 6.34
CA ARG A 98 7.27 11.19 6.92
C ARG A 98 6.01 10.65 6.26
N TYR A 99 6.01 9.34 6.04
CA TYR A 99 4.89 8.52 5.63
C TYR A 99 4.71 7.40 6.64
N ASP A 100 3.47 7.03 6.94
CA ASP A 100 3.14 5.93 7.84
C ASP A 100 2.61 4.76 7.00
N CYS A 101 3.31 3.62 7.06
CA CYS A 101 2.97 2.40 6.36
C CYS A 101 2.40 1.40 7.36
N PHE A 102 1.08 1.25 7.36
CA PHE A 102 0.39 0.30 8.21
C PHE A 102 0.39 -1.09 7.58
N LEU A 103 0.81 -2.08 8.35
CA LEU A 103 0.71 -3.49 7.95
C LEU A 103 -0.70 -3.99 8.24
N THR A 104 -1.29 -4.67 7.27
CA THR A 104 -2.61 -5.30 7.38
C THR A 104 -2.55 -6.75 6.89
N PHE A 105 -3.54 -7.53 7.27
CA PHE A 105 -3.80 -8.85 6.66
C PHE A 105 -4.92 -8.73 5.62
N TYR A 106 -5.73 -7.68 5.72
CA TYR A 106 -7.00 -7.53 5.03
C TYR A 106 -6.91 -6.59 3.82
N GLY A 107 -7.80 -6.81 2.86
CA GLY A 107 -7.87 -6.03 1.61
C GLY A 107 -6.94 -6.58 0.52
N CYS A 108 -6.74 -5.78 -0.52
CA CYS A 108 -5.82 -6.07 -1.63
C CYS A 108 -4.35 -5.95 -1.21
N TYR A 109 -3.43 -6.08 -2.18
CA TYR A 109 -1.98 -6.03 -1.93
C TYR A 109 -1.53 -4.77 -1.18
N GLY A 110 -2.06 -3.62 -1.59
CA GLY A 110 -1.82 -2.33 -0.96
C GLY A 110 -2.93 -1.35 -1.29
N TYR A 111 -2.98 -0.27 -0.50
CA TYR A 111 -3.81 0.91 -0.76
C TYR A 111 -3.26 2.08 0.04
N TYR A 112 -3.76 3.28 -0.23
CA TYR A 112 -3.29 4.50 0.41
C TYR A 112 -4.43 5.37 0.93
N ASN A 113 -4.15 6.09 2.01
CA ASN A 113 -4.97 7.16 2.56
C ASN A 113 -4.16 8.46 2.52
N ALA A 114 -4.47 9.30 1.53
CA ALA A 114 -3.82 10.59 1.38
C ALA A 114 -4.00 11.45 2.65
N PRO A 115 -2.99 12.26 3.04
CA PRO A 115 -1.81 12.58 2.24
C PRO A 115 -0.54 11.78 2.58
N HIS A 116 -0.53 10.93 3.61
CA HIS A 116 0.73 10.36 4.11
C HIS A 116 0.64 8.93 4.67
N GLU A 117 -0.51 8.27 4.54
CA GLU A 117 -0.69 6.91 5.04
C GLU A 117 -0.81 5.93 3.88
N LEU A 118 -0.14 4.79 4.01
CA LEU A 118 -0.30 3.66 3.10
C LEU A 118 -0.46 2.37 3.89
N PHE A 119 -1.06 1.37 3.25
CA PHE A 119 -1.41 0.10 3.84
C PHE A 119 -0.86 -1.00 2.95
N ILE A 120 -0.23 -2.00 3.56
CA ILE A 120 0.36 -3.14 2.85
C ILE A 120 -0.15 -4.42 3.46
N ASN A 121 -0.73 -5.26 2.61
CA ASN A 121 -1.08 -6.61 2.99
C ASN A 121 0.20 -7.46 3.09
N ILE A 122 0.37 -8.13 4.22
CA ILE A 122 1.57 -8.94 4.48
C ILE A 122 1.52 -10.36 3.90
N ASP A 123 0.45 -10.71 3.19
CA ASP A 123 0.26 -11.99 2.50
C ASP A 123 0.91 -11.99 1.11
N ALA A 124 2.21 -11.63 1.06
CA ALA A 124 2.99 -11.60 -0.17
C ALA A 124 4.49 -11.83 0.09
N PRO A 125 5.27 -12.25 -0.91
CA PRO A 125 6.72 -12.26 -0.83
C PRO A 125 7.30 -10.88 -0.46
N ILE A 126 8.44 -10.87 0.24
CA ILE A 126 9.04 -9.64 0.75
C ILE A 126 9.32 -8.61 -0.33
N GLU A 127 9.87 -9.02 -1.48
CA GLU A 127 10.17 -8.07 -2.57
C GLU A 127 8.89 -7.46 -3.16
N ASP A 128 7.79 -8.22 -3.24
CA ASP A 128 6.51 -7.73 -3.71
C ASP A 128 5.89 -6.73 -2.72
N MET A 129 6.02 -6.98 -1.42
CA MET A 129 5.62 -6.02 -0.39
C MET A 129 6.41 -4.71 -0.48
N LEU A 130 7.74 -4.77 -0.68
CA LEU A 130 8.56 -3.56 -0.81
C LEU A 130 8.24 -2.78 -2.08
N MET A 131 7.96 -3.48 -3.17
CA MET A 131 7.50 -2.89 -4.43
C MET A 131 6.13 -2.22 -4.25
N THR A 132 5.21 -2.86 -3.53
CA THR A 132 3.91 -2.30 -3.18
C THR A 132 4.07 -1.03 -2.34
N ILE A 133 4.97 -1.01 -1.34
CA ILE A 133 5.27 0.23 -0.59
C ILE A 133 5.70 1.36 -1.53
N ALA A 134 6.59 1.07 -2.47
CA ALA A 134 7.03 2.08 -3.43
C ALA A 134 5.89 2.57 -4.32
N HIS A 135 5.03 1.66 -4.81
CA HIS A 135 3.87 1.99 -5.63
C HIS A 135 2.84 2.85 -4.87
N GLU A 136 2.41 2.44 -3.68
CA GLU A 136 1.49 3.22 -2.84
C GLU A 136 2.06 4.58 -2.43
N LEU A 137 3.38 4.65 -2.22
CA LEU A 137 4.07 5.92 -1.98
C LEU A 137 3.97 6.88 -3.17
N LEU A 138 3.98 6.37 -4.41
CA LEU A 138 3.80 7.20 -5.60
C LEU A 138 2.41 7.81 -5.66
N HIS A 139 1.36 7.06 -5.34
CA HIS A 139 0.01 7.60 -5.20
C HIS A 139 0.00 8.79 -4.24
N LEU A 140 0.62 8.64 -3.06
CA LEU A 140 0.77 9.74 -2.09
C LEU A 140 1.65 10.90 -2.59
N CYS A 141 2.56 10.68 -3.54
CA CYS A 141 3.35 11.75 -4.13
C CYS A 141 2.57 12.56 -5.16
N ILE A 142 1.55 11.99 -5.80
CA ILE A 142 0.78 12.64 -6.87
C ILE A 142 -0.69 12.86 -6.54
N TYR A 143 -1.16 12.56 -5.33
CA TYR A 143 -2.58 12.61 -4.96
C TYR A 143 -3.27 13.93 -5.33
N ALA A 144 -2.58 15.07 -5.19
CA ALA A 144 -3.14 16.38 -5.55
C ALA A 144 -3.37 16.53 -7.06
N LYS A 145 -2.52 15.91 -7.88
CA LYS A 145 -2.63 15.91 -9.35
C LYS A 145 -3.70 14.93 -9.83
N THR A 146 -3.88 13.81 -9.14
CA THR A 146 -4.79 12.72 -9.55
C THR A 146 -6.18 12.82 -8.92
N ALA A 147 -6.46 13.85 -8.11
CA ALA A 147 -7.72 13.99 -7.38
C ALA A 147 -9.00 13.98 -8.25
N GLN A 148 -8.89 14.35 -9.54
CA GLN A 148 -9.99 14.36 -10.51
C GLN A 148 -9.88 13.26 -11.57
N MET A 149 -8.85 12.41 -11.49
CA MET A 149 -8.64 11.31 -12.44
C MET A 149 -9.48 10.11 -12.05
N SER A 150 -9.87 9.31 -13.04
CA SER A 150 -10.41 7.98 -12.80
C SER A 150 -9.35 7.07 -12.13
N TYR A 151 -9.81 5.94 -11.58
CA TYR A 151 -8.92 4.91 -11.02
C TYR A 151 -7.86 4.49 -12.05
N GLN A 152 -8.28 4.13 -13.27
CA GLN A 152 -7.37 3.69 -14.32
C GLN A 152 -6.35 4.76 -14.73
N GLU A 153 -6.78 6.02 -14.86
CA GLU A 153 -5.85 7.13 -15.15
C GLU A 153 -4.86 7.37 -14.02
N THR A 154 -5.29 7.19 -12.77
CA THR A 154 -4.45 7.32 -11.59
C THR A 154 -3.38 6.23 -11.54
N GLU A 155 -3.76 4.97 -11.71
CA GLU A 155 -2.84 3.82 -11.78
C GLU A 155 -1.84 3.97 -12.92
N GLN A 156 -2.30 4.36 -14.11
CA GLN A 156 -1.41 4.62 -15.25
C GLN A 156 -0.43 5.77 -14.96
N ALA A 157 -0.87 6.83 -14.27
CA ALA A 157 0.00 7.94 -13.89
C ALA A 157 1.06 7.51 -12.86
N VAL A 158 0.71 6.58 -11.96
CA VAL A 158 1.65 5.97 -11.01
C VAL A 158 2.66 5.09 -11.71
N ASP A 159 2.22 4.19 -12.61
CA ASP A 159 3.09 3.36 -13.43
C ASP A 159 4.09 4.20 -14.22
N ASP A 160 3.59 5.22 -14.91
CA ASP A 160 4.39 6.19 -15.65
C ASP A 160 5.46 6.84 -14.77
N LEU A 161 5.06 7.28 -13.57
CA LEU A 161 5.98 7.90 -12.62
C LEU A 161 7.02 6.89 -12.13
N PHE A 162 6.65 5.64 -11.91
CA PHE A 162 7.57 4.58 -11.48
C PHE A 162 8.74 4.43 -12.46
N PHE A 163 8.45 4.41 -13.77
CA PHE A 163 9.47 4.35 -14.81
C PHE A 163 10.24 5.68 -14.95
N LYS A 164 9.54 6.82 -15.01
CA LYS A 164 10.14 8.15 -15.20
C LYS A 164 11.06 8.55 -14.04
N ALA A 165 10.75 8.13 -12.82
CA ALA A 165 11.58 8.33 -11.64
C ALA A 165 12.73 7.30 -11.53
N ASN A 166 12.89 6.37 -12.47
CA ASN A 166 13.89 5.30 -12.45
C ASN A 166 13.73 4.28 -11.30
N LEU A 167 12.55 4.13 -10.71
CA LEU A 167 12.33 3.14 -9.64
C LEU A 167 12.44 1.70 -10.14
N HIS A 168 12.23 1.45 -11.43
CA HIS A 168 12.48 0.15 -12.08
C HIS A 168 13.94 -0.33 -11.93
N LYS A 169 14.91 0.56 -11.64
CA LYS A 169 16.30 0.15 -11.36
C LYS A 169 16.47 -0.42 -9.95
N ILE A 170 15.60 -0.03 -9.03
CA ILE A 170 15.57 -0.50 -7.63
C ILE A 170 14.68 -1.74 -7.51
N PHE A 171 13.63 -1.79 -8.32
CA PHE A 171 12.64 -2.88 -8.42
C PHE A 171 12.60 -3.42 -9.86
N PRO A 172 13.57 -4.24 -10.28
CA PRO A 172 13.69 -4.71 -11.67
C PRO A 172 12.56 -5.64 -12.12
N HIS A 173 11.81 -6.21 -11.18
CA HIS A 173 10.66 -7.08 -11.45
C HIS A 173 9.33 -6.34 -11.51
N TYR A 174 9.35 -5.01 -11.40
CA TYR A 174 8.13 -4.21 -11.52
C TYR A 174 7.49 -4.41 -12.88
N THR A 175 6.21 -4.76 -12.86
CA THR A 175 5.36 -4.80 -14.04
C THR A 175 4.22 -3.80 -13.84
N ALA A 176 3.99 -2.95 -14.85
CA ALA A 176 2.88 -2.02 -14.84
C ALA A 176 1.57 -2.76 -14.61
N GLN A 177 0.67 -2.19 -13.81
CA GLN A 177 -0.62 -2.80 -13.54
C GLN A 177 -1.43 -2.82 -14.85
N LYS A 178 -1.57 -4.00 -15.46
CA LYS A 178 -2.45 -4.17 -16.63
C LYS A 178 -3.90 -4.15 -16.17
N ILE A 179 -4.49 -2.96 -16.11
CA ILE A 179 -5.93 -2.83 -15.90
C ILE A 179 -6.61 -3.20 -17.22
N LYS A 180 -7.35 -4.31 -17.24
CA LYS A 180 -8.14 -4.70 -18.41
C LYS A 180 -9.28 -3.68 -18.55
N SER A 181 -9.32 -3.00 -19.70
CA SER A 181 -10.44 -2.16 -20.15
C SER A 181 -11.64 -3.00 -20.56
#